data_AF-A0A6J4NWQ2-F1
#
_entry.id   AF-A0A6J4NWQ2-F1
#
_cell.length_a   1.000
_cell.length_b   1.000
_cell.length_c   1.000
_cell.angle_alpha   90.00
_cell.angle_beta   90.00
_cell.angle_gamma   90.00
#
_symmetry.space_group_name_H-M   'P 1'
#
loop_
_entity.id
_entity.type
_entity.pdbx_description
1 polymer ?
#
loop_
_entity_poly.entity_id
_entity_poly.type
_entity_poly.pdbx_seq_one_letter_code
_entity_poly.pdbx_strand_id
1 'polypeptide(L)'
;MAEEPSTSVTQERASAVPVSARSMRSRLARIGAKAPAGNPVLEPLFRSVRANHPKADLALLERAYDVAEKMHGSQMRKSGDPYITHPLAVTTILADIGMTEPTLVAALLHDTVEDTPYTLEELRADFGDEVALLVDGVTKLDKVQYGDSAQAETIRKMIVAMSRDIRVLVIKLADRL
;
A
#
# COMPACT_ATOMS: atom_id res chain seq x y z
N MET A 1 -21.66 93.13 -5.67
CA MET A 1 -21.66 92.66 -4.28
C MET A 1 -21.08 91.25 -4.32
N ALA A 2 -19.76 91.08 -4.18
CA ALA A 2 -19.00 91.11 -2.91
C ALA A 2 -19.40 89.91 -2.04
N GLU A 3 -18.54 89.07 -1.48
CA GLU A 3 -17.09 88.99 -1.33
C GLU A 3 -16.85 87.58 -0.75
N GLU A 4 -15.78 86.88 -1.10
CA GLU A 4 -15.26 85.77 -0.28
C GLU A 4 -14.77 86.32 1.07
N PRO A 5 -14.76 85.50 2.14
CA PRO A 5 -13.45 85.24 2.73
C PRO A 5 -13.26 83.83 3.33
N SER A 6 -12.20 83.16 2.88
CA SER A 6 -10.99 82.80 3.63
C SER A 6 -11.05 82.37 5.11
N THR A 7 -10.37 81.24 5.34
CA THR A 7 -9.56 80.81 6.51
C THR A 7 -10.23 80.32 7.79
N SER A 8 -9.96 79.05 8.12
CA SER A 8 -9.12 78.75 9.30
C SER A 8 -8.56 77.32 9.23
N VAL A 9 -7.23 77.27 9.27
CA VAL A 9 -6.44 76.09 9.58
C VAL A 9 -6.56 75.85 11.09
N THR A 10 -6.79 74.61 11.52
CA THR A 10 -6.43 74.18 12.87
C THR A 10 -5.97 72.73 12.84
N GLN A 11 -4.72 72.56 13.24
CA GLN A 11 -3.98 71.31 13.41
C GLN A 11 -3.87 71.05 14.92
N GLU A 12 -4.33 69.89 15.40
CA GLU A 12 -3.99 69.18 16.67
C GLU A 12 -5.17 68.24 16.97
N ARG A 13 -5.06 66.97 17.35
CA ARG A 13 -4.07 66.22 18.13
C ARG A 13 -4.20 64.73 17.81
N ALA A 14 -3.08 64.03 17.91
CA ALA A 14 -3.06 62.58 18.03
C ALA A 14 -3.64 62.14 19.38
N SER A 15 -4.53 61.16 19.37
CA SER A 15 -4.83 60.32 20.54
C SER A 15 -5.19 58.91 20.07
N ALA A 16 -4.29 57.98 20.38
CA ALA A 16 -4.38 56.56 20.05
C ALA A 16 -5.32 55.81 20.99
N VAL A 17 -6.14 54.89 20.44
CA VAL A 17 -6.62 53.63 21.06
C VAL A 17 -7.53 52.87 20.08
N PRO A 18 -7.74 51.55 20.18
CA PRO A 18 -6.78 50.46 20.35
C PRO A 18 -6.92 49.40 19.22
N VAL A 19 -6.00 48.44 19.24
CA VAL A 19 -5.83 47.34 18.29
C VAL A 19 -7.08 46.45 18.18
N SER A 20 -7.76 46.48 17.04
CA SER A 20 -8.72 45.42 16.67
C SER A 20 -7.97 44.31 15.93
N ALA A 21 -7.61 43.28 16.67
CA ALA A 21 -6.98 42.07 16.16
C ALA A 21 -7.98 41.25 15.33
N ARG A 22 -8.21 41.63 14.09
CA ARG A 22 -8.77 40.72 13.07
C ARG A 22 -8.61 41.34 11.69
N SER A 23 -8.21 40.50 10.73
CA SER A 23 -8.09 40.83 9.31
C SER A 23 -6.74 41.43 8.89
N MET A 24 -5.68 40.63 9.01
CA MET A 24 -4.69 40.42 7.95
C MET A 24 -3.64 39.40 8.41
N ARG A 25 -3.92 38.10 8.27
CA ARG A 25 -2.87 37.07 8.18
C ARG A 25 -3.31 35.92 7.27
N SER A 26 -2.39 35.56 6.37
CA SER A 26 -2.32 34.32 5.60
C SER A 26 -3.10 34.21 4.28
N ARG A 27 -2.70 35.01 3.28
CA ARG A 27 -2.66 34.55 1.88
C ARG A 27 -1.40 33.72 1.58
N LEU A 28 -0.87 32.95 2.54
CA LEU A 28 0.42 32.27 2.43
C LEU A 28 0.53 30.97 3.27
N ALA A 29 -0.44 30.07 3.15
CA ALA A 29 -0.31 28.71 3.67
C ALA A 29 -1.15 27.70 2.86
N ARG A 30 -0.87 27.58 1.57
CA ARG A 30 -1.06 26.33 0.82
C ARG A 30 0.18 26.05 -0.03
N ILE A 31 1.33 26.14 0.63
CA ILE A 31 2.55 25.47 0.20
C ILE A 31 2.76 24.41 1.27
N GLY A 32 2.64 23.13 0.90
CA GLY A 32 2.95 22.02 1.82
C GLY A 32 1.80 21.05 2.07
N ALA A 33 1.50 20.25 1.05
CA ALA A 33 1.28 18.81 1.17
C ALA A 33 0.95 18.31 -0.25
N LYS A 34 1.98 18.17 -1.09
CA LYS A 34 1.86 17.22 -2.19
C LYS A 34 1.76 15.88 -1.45
N ALA A 35 0.55 15.32 -1.35
CA ALA A 35 0.43 13.91 -0.99
C ALA A 35 1.43 13.17 -1.89
N PRO A 36 2.17 12.16 -1.39
CA PRO A 36 3.00 11.37 -2.28
C PRO A 36 2.10 10.97 -3.44
N ALA A 37 2.60 11.12 -4.67
CA ALA A 37 1.90 10.64 -5.84
C ALA A 37 1.88 9.12 -5.75
N GLY A 38 1.01 8.59 -4.89
CA GLY A 38 0.84 7.17 -4.66
C GLY A 38 0.30 6.55 -5.93
N ASN A 39 0.71 5.32 -6.21
CA ASN A 39 0.21 4.61 -7.36
C ASN A 39 -1.33 4.46 -7.25
N PRO A 40 -2.14 5.01 -8.17
CA PRO A 40 -3.60 4.95 -8.06
C PRO A 40 -4.13 3.51 -8.07
N VAL A 41 -3.34 2.57 -8.59
CA VAL A 41 -3.64 1.13 -8.59
C VAL A 41 -3.64 0.54 -7.17
N LEU A 42 -2.86 1.11 -6.25
CA LEU A 42 -2.76 0.65 -4.85
C LEU A 42 -3.83 1.25 -3.94
N GLU A 43 -4.53 2.30 -4.36
CA GLU A 43 -5.49 2.99 -3.48
C GLU A 43 -6.63 2.09 -2.97
N PRO A 44 -7.21 1.16 -3.77
CA PRO A 44 -8.19 0.21 -3.26
C PRO A 44 -7.61 -0.68 -2.15
N LEU A 45 -6.40 -1.21 -2.34
CA LEU A 45 -5.70 -2.02 -1.34
C LEU A 45 -5.42 -1.21 -0.08
N PHE A 46 -4.84 -0.01 -0.21
CA PHE A 46 -4.52 0.84 0.93
C PHE A 46 -5.75 1.27 1.72
N ARG A 47 -6.90 1.44 1.05
CA ARG A 47 -8.17 1.70 1.74
C ARG A 47 -8.55 0.52 2.64
N SER A 48 -8.53 -0.70 2.12
CA SER A 48 -8.86 -1.91 2.89
C SER A 48 -7.88 -2.15 4.03
N VAL A 49 -6.57 -1.97 3.77
CA VAL A 49 -5.54 -2.08 4.80
C VAL A 49 -5.73 -1.04 5.90
N ARG A 50 -5.99 0.23 5.57
CA ARG A 50 -6.23 1.28 6.59
C ARG A 50 -7.50 1.01 7.41
N ALA A 51 -8.52 0.40 6.80
CA ALA A 51 -9.77 0.09 7.49
C ALA A 51 -9.58 -1.02 8.53
N ASN A 52 -8.80 -2.06 8.21
CA ASN A 52 -8.60 -3.21 9.08
C ASN A 52 -7.36 -3.07 10.00
N HIS A 53 -6.31 -2.41 9.51
CA HIS A 53 -5.03 -2.21 10.19
C HIS A 53 -4.54 -0.75 10.07
N PRO A 54 -5.09 0.19 10.85
CA PRO A 54 -4.75 1.62 10.76
C PRO A 54 -3.28 1.97 11.01
N LYS A 55 -2.54 1.06 11.66
CA LYS A 55 -1.12 1.22 12.00
C LYS A 55 -0.17 0.54 11.01
N ALA A 56 -0.72 -0.05 9.95
CA ALA A 56 0.08 -0.73 8.95
C ALA A 56 1.05 0.22 8.24
N ASP A 57 2.28 -0.24 8.05
CA ASP A 57 3.30 0.34 7.18
C ASP A 57 2.94 0.10 5.72
N LEU A 58 2.17 1.04 5.17
CA LEU A 58 1.82 1.05 3.76
C LEU A 58 3.05 1.20 2.85
N ALA A 59 4.15 1.77 3.36
CA ALA A 59 5.38 1.91 2.57
C ALA A 59 6.06 0.55 2.37
N LEU A 60 5.91 -0.40 3.30
CA LEU A 60 6.37 -1.78 3.11
C LEU A 60 5.57 -2.47 2.00
N LEU A 61 4.25 -2.31 1.97
CA LEU A 61 3.38 -2.84 0.91
C LEU A 61 3.67 -2.20 -0.45
N GLU A 62 3.90 -0.89 -0.49
CA GLU A 62 4.29 -0.18 -1.72
C GLU A 62 5.62 -0.73 -2.27
N ARG A 63 6.63 -0.91 -1.42
CA ARG A 63 7.90 -1.52 -1.84
C ARG A 63 7.71 -2.95 -2.35
N ALA A 64 6.86 -3.75 -1.71
CA ALA A 64 6.56 -5.10 -2.15
C ALA A 64 5.90 -5.10 -3.55
N TYR A 65 4.96 -4.18 -3.78
CA TYR A 65 4.35 -3.99 -5.08
C TYR A 65 5.38 -3.59 -6.14
N ASP A 66 6.25 -2.62 -5.85
CA ASP A 66 7.27 -2.16 -6.81
C ASP A 66 8.24 -3.29 -7.20
N VAL A 67 8.62 -4.14 -6.22
CA VAL A 67 9.44 -5.33 -6.49
C VAL A 67 8.68 -6.32 -7.35
N ALA A 68 7.42 -6.64 -7.02
CA ALA A 68 6.61 -7.54 -7.82
C ALA A 68 6.40 -7.02 -9.25
N GLU A 69 6.08 -5.74 -9.41
CA GLU A 69 5.91 -5.10 -10.71
C GLU A 69 7.21 -5.14 -11.52
N LYS A 70 8.35 -4.84 -10.89
CA LYS A 70 9.67 -4.90 -11.55
C LYS A 70 10.06 -6.31 -11.98
N MET A 71 9.79 -7.32 -11.14
CA MET A 71 10.16 -8.71 -11.40
C MET A 71 9.28 -9.36 -12.46
N HIS A 72 7.97 -9.08 -12.41
CA HIS A 72 7.06 -9.50 -13.49
C HIS A 72 7.22 -8.63 -14.75
N GLY A 73 7.88 -7.46 -14.64
CA GLY A 73 8.35 -6.65 -15.75
C GLY A 73 7.25 -6.29 -16.75
N SER A 74 7.51 -6.54 -18.04
CA SER A 74 6.54 -6.38 -19.13
C SER A 74 5.71 -7.64 -19.40
N GLN A 75 5.63 -8.60 -18.46
CA GLN A 75 4.78 -9.77 -18.63
C GLN A 75 3.33 -9.32 -18.70
N MET A 76 2.72 -9.60 -19.84
CA MET A 76 1.29 -9.46 -20.04
C MET A 76 0.65 -10.83 -19.82
N ARG A 77 -0.48 -10.88 -19.11
CA ARG A 77 -1.33 -12.06 -19.08
C ARG A 77 -1.78 -12.42 -20.50
N LYS A 78 -2.27 -13.65 -20.71
CA LYS A 78 -2.88 -14.09 -21.99
C LYS A 78 -4.00 -13.15 -22.47
N SER A 79 -4.59 -12.37 -21.58
CA SER A 79 -5.63 -11.36 -21.83
C SER A 79 -5.10 -9.99 -22.28
N GLY A 80 -3.80 -9.71 -22.15
CA GLY A 80 -3.19 -8.41 -22.47
C GLY A 80 -3.00 -7.44 -21.30
N ASP A 81 -3.45 -7.78 -20.08
CA ASP A 81 -3.24 -6.95 -18.89
C ASP A 81 -1.87 -7.21 -18.23
N PRO A 82 -1.27 -6.23 -17.54
CA PRO A 82 -0.05 -6.45 -16.74
C PRO A 82 -0.21 -7.59 -15.73
N TYR A 83 0.78 -8.47 -15.60
CA TYR A 83 0.74 -9.63 -14.69
C TYR A 83 0.51 -9.25 -13.22
N ILE A 84 0.95 -8.04 -12.82
CA ILE A 84 0.78 -7.49 -11.47
C ILE A 84 -0.69 -7.39 -11.02
N THR A 85 -1.65 -7.43 -11.94
CA THR A 85 -3.09 -7.44 -11.64
C THR A 85 -3.51 -8.62 -10.74
N HIS A 86 -2.84 -9.77 -10.86
CA HIS A 86 -3.18 -10.97 -10.09
C HIS A 86 -2.73 -10.92 -8.64
N PRO A 87 -1.42 -10.76 -8.33
CA PRO A 87 -0.98 -10.61 -6.95
C PRO A 87 -1.71 -9.46 -6.24
N LEU A 88 -2.02 -8.38 -6.96
CA LEU A 88 -2.78 -7.26 -6.41
C LEU A 88 -4.22 -7.64 -6.04
N ALA A 89 -4.93 -8.38 -6.91
CA ALA A 89 -6.29 -8.83 -6.64
C ALA A 89 -6.34 -9.77 -5.44
N VAL A 90 -5.45 -10.76 -5.40
CA VAL A 90 -5.31 -11.71 -4.28
C VAL A 90 -5.02 -10.96 -2.98
N THR A 91 -4.10 -10.00 -3.01
CA THR A 91 -3.74 -9.18 -1.84
C THR A 91 -4.91 -8.30 -1.39
N THR A 92 -5.71 -7.77 -2.32
CA THR A 92 -6.90 -6.97 -1.98
C THR A 92 -7.95 -7.81 -1.26
N ILE A 93 -8.21 -9.04 -1.73
CA ILE A 93 -9.11 -9.99 -1.05
C ILE A 93 -8.62 -10.28 0.37
N LEU A 94 -7.32 -10.53 0.53
CA LEU A 94 -6.72 -10.79 1.85
C LEU A 94 -6.79 -9.56 2.76
N ALA A 95 -6.62 -8.36 2.21
CA ALA A 95 -6.76 -7.11 2.96
C ALA A 95 -8.20 -6.89 3.41
N ASP A 96 -9.19 -7.21 2.58
CA ASP A 96 -10.62 -7.06 2.89
C ASP A 96 -11.05 -7.97 4.05
N ILE A 97 -10.52 -9.20 4.12
CA ILE A 97 -10.77 -10.13 5.24
C ILE A 97 -9.90 -9.84 6.49
N GLY A 98 -9.10 -8.78 6.45
CA GLY A 98 -8.35 -8.28 7.59
C GLY A 98 -7.01 -8.99 7.86
N MET A 99 -6.37 -9.56 6.83
CA MET A 99 -5.03 -10.14 7.00
C MET A 99 -3.97 -9.07 7.33
N THR A 100 -2.95 -9.50 8.06
CA THR A 100 -1.85 -8.65 8.54
C THR A 100 -0.83 -8.34 7.45
N GLU A 101 -0.05 -7.27 7.64
CA GLU A 101 0.94 -6.81 6.65
C GLU A 101 1.90 -7.89 6.13
N PRO A 102 2.52 -8.76 6.96
CA PRO A 102 3.42 -9.79 6.44
C PRO A 102 2.73 -10.76 5.47
N THR A 103 1.44 -11.03 5.70
CA THR A 103 0.61 -11.86 4.82
C THR A 103 0.30 -11.17 3.50
N LEU A 104 0.01 -9.87 3.55
CA LEU A 104 -0.26 -9.08 2.36
C LEU A 104 1.00 -8.92 1.50
N VAL A 105 2.14 -8.66 2.12
CA VAL A 105 3.45 -8.62 1.45
C VAL A 105 3.77 -9.99 0.84
N ALA A 106 3.59 -11.08 1.58
CA ALA A 106 3.79 -12.42 1.04
C ALA A 106 2.86 -12.72 -0.15
N ALA A 107 1.60 -12.27 -0.11
CA ALA A 107 0.67 -12.44 -1.22
C ALA A 107 1.05 -11.61 -2.46
N LEU A 108 1.61 -10.41 -2.31
CA LEU A 108 2.14 -9.66 -3.45
C LEU A 108 3.35 -10.34 -4.11
N LEU A 109 4.16 -11.04 -3.30
CA LEU A 109 5.44 -11.60 -3.72
C LEU A 109 5.41 -13.10 -4.02
N HIS A 110 4.30 -13.81 -3.77
CA HIS A 110 4.28 -15.28 -3.83
C HIS A 110 4.70 -15.82 -5.21
N ASP A 111 4.21 -15.22 -6.29
CA ASP A 111 4.56 -15.58 -7.66
C ASP A 111 5.95 -15.09 -8.08
N THR A 112 6.53 -14.10 -7.39
CA THR A 112 7.84 -13.56 -7.79
C THR A 112 8.96 -14.58 -7.63
N VAL A 113 8.92 -15.38 -6.56
CA VAL A 113 9.92 -16.43 -6.31
C VAL A 113 9.68 -17.66 -7.19
N GLU A 114 8.45 -17.86 -7.68
CA GLU A 114 8.09 -18.99 -8.53
C GLU A 114 8.36 -18.73 -10.01
N ASP A 115 7.95 -17.55 -10.51
CA ASP A 115 7.93 -17.21 -11.93
C ASP A 115 9.13 -16.37 -12.38
N THR A 116 9.96 -15.87 -11.46
CA THR A 116 11.06 -14.95 -11.78
C THR A 116 12.38 -15.40 -11.15
N PRO A 117 13.53 -14.78 -11.51
CA PRO A 117 14.83 -15.10 -10.92
C PRO A 117 14.98 -14.71 -9.45
N TYR A 118 13.99 -14.06 -8.85
CA TYR A 118 14.04 -13.54 -7.49
C TYR A 118 14.10 -14.68 -6.47
N THR A 119 15.11 -14.66 -5.60
CA THR A 119 15.40 -15.77 -4.69
C THR A 119 14.78 -15.58 -3.31
N LEU A 120 14.56 -16.69 -2.59
CA LEU A 120 14.12 -16.64 -1.18
C LEU A 120 15.14 -15.94 -0.26
N GLU A 121 16.42 -15.94 -0.62
CA GLU A 121 17.47 -15.26 0.14
C GLU A 121 17.38 -13.73 -0.04
N GLU A 122 17.15 -13.26 -1.26
CA GLU A 122 16.89 -11.84 -1.54
C GLU A 122 15.60 -11.37 -0.87
N LEU A 123 14.51 -12.15 -1.00
CA LEU A 123 13.24 -11.83 -0.36
C LEU A 123 13.36 -11.77 1.17
N ARG A 124 14.14 -12.66 1.78
CA ARG A 124 14.45 -12.61 3.21
C ARG A 124 15.26 -11.35 3.59
N ALA A 125 16.22 -10.94 2.77
CA ALA A 125 17.00 -9.74 3.03
C ALA A 125 16.14 -8.46 2.92
N ASP A 126 15.21 -8.42 1.97
CA ASP A 126 14.41 -7.23 1.67
C ASP A 126 13.18 -7.09 2.58
N PHE A 127 12.53 -8.20 2.94
CA PHE A 127 11.23 -8.21 3.66
C PHE A 127 11.25 -8.99 4.98
N GLY A 128 12.36 -9.65 5.31
CA GLY A 128 12.55 -10.38 6.57
C GLY A 128 12.15 -11.86 6.52
N ASP A 129 12.47 -12.56 7.60
CA ASP A 129 12.30 -14.01 7.72
C ASP A 129 10.84 -14.47 7.66
N GLU A 130 9.93 -13.68 8.24
CA GLU A 130 8.51 -14.04 8.31
C GLU A 130 7.87 -14.10 6.92
N VAL A 131 8.09 -13.08 6.10
CA VAL A 131 7.60 -13.03 4.71
C VAL A 131 8.23 -14.15 3.90
N ALA A 132 9.54 -14.40 4.07
CA ALA A 132 10.24 -15.49 3.40
C ALA A 132 9.68 -16.87 3.73
N LEU A 133 9.32 -17.11 4.99
CA LEU A 133 8.70 -18.35 5.42
C LEU A 133 7.31 -18.55 4.78
N LEU A 134 6.52 -17.48 4.71
CA LEU A 134 5.19 -17.52 4.09
C LEU A 134 5.28 -17.82 2.59
N VAL A 135 6.12 -17.09 1.86
CA VAL A 135 6.31 -17.27 0.41
C VAL A 135 6.86 -18.67 0.09
N ASP A 136 7.88 -19.13 0.82
CA ASP A 136 8.41 -20.50 0.69
C ASP A 136 7.33 -21.55 0.93
N GLY A 137 6.45 -21.32 1.91
CA GLY A 137 5.31 -22.19 2.18
C GLY A 137 4.32 -22.26 1.02
N VAL A 138 3.98 -21.12 0.42
CA VAL A 138 3.04 -21.03 -0.71
C VAL A 138 3.62 -21.72 -1.96
N THR A 139 4.84 -21.36 -2.37
CA THR A 139 5.50 -21.96 -3.55
C THR A 139 5.70 -23.47 -3.41
N LYS A 140 5.95 -23.97 -2.19
CA LYS A 140 6.06 -25.42 -1.95
C LYS A 140 4.73 -26.14 -2.08
N LEU A 141 3.62 -25.51 -1.69
CA LEU A 141 2.29 -26.09 -1.88
C LEU A 141 1.94 -26.25 -3.36
N ASP A 142 2.41 -25.33 -4.21
CA ASP A 142 2.10 -25.31 -5.65
C ASP A 142 2.81 -26.40 -6.43
N LYS A 143 4.03 -26.73 -6.01
CA LYS A 143 4.82 -27.82 -6.59
C LYS A 143 4.31 -29.22 -6.22
N VAL A 144 3.36 -29.34 -5.30
CA VAL A 144 2.69 -30.62 -5.00
C VAL A 144 1.64 -30.90 -6.07
N GLN A 145 2.08 -31.32 -7.25
CA GLN A 145 1.20 -31.80 -8.31
C GLN A 145 0.40 -33.03 -7.84
N TYR A 146 -0.92 -32.93 -7.99
CA TYR A 146 -1.92 -33.92 -7.58
C TYR A 146 -1.94 -35.07 -8.60
N GLY A 147 -1.08 -36.07 -8.43
CA GLY A 147 -1.15 -37.30 -9.23
C GLY A 147 -2.29 -38.22 -8.80
N ASP A 148 -2.88 -38.97 -9.75
CA ASP A 148 -4.03 -39.89 -9.59
C ASP A 148 -3.84 -41.00 -8.54
N SER A 149 -2.68 -41.12 -7.91
CA SER A 149 -2.38 -42.11 -6.85
C SER A 149 -2.15 -41.54 -5.46
N ALA A 150 -2.45 -40.26 -5.18
CA ALA A 150 -1.88 -39.56 -4.03
C ALA A 150 -2.85 -38.72 -3.17
N GLN A 151 -4.13 -39.07 -3.01
CA GLN A 151 -5.02 -38.32 -2.09
C GLN A 151 -4.44 -38.22 -0.66
N ALA A 152 -3.92 -39.32 -0.11
CA ALA A 152 -3.32 -39.32 1.23
C ALA A 152 -2.00 -38.52 1.30
N GLU A 153 -1.18 -38.57 0.26
CA GLU A 153 0.11 -37.86 0.20
C GLU A 153 -0.09 -36.34 0.03
N THR A 154 -1.07 -35.97 -0.79
CA THR A 154 -1.53 -34.60 -0.99
C THR A 154 -2.05 -34.02 0.32
N ILE A 155 -2.95 -34.74 1.01
CA ILE A 155 -3.47 -34.32 2.32
C ILE A 155 -2.32 -34.20 3.33
N ARG A 156 -1.37 -35.14 3.35
CA ARG A 156 -0.20 -35.10 4.24
C ARG A 156 0.69 -33.89 3.95
N LYS A 157 0.94 -33.56 2.68
CA LYS A 157 1.74 -32.39 2.26
C LYS A 157 1.02 -31.08 2.55
N MET A 158 -0.31 -31.01 2.34
CA MET A 158 -1.14 -29.88 2.78
C MET A 158 -1.05 -29.68 4.29
N ILE A 159 -1.20 -30.75 5.09
CA ILE A 159 -1.07 -30.69 6.56
C ILE A 159 0.33 -30.23 6.99
N VAL A 160 1.40 -30.66 6.30
CA VAL A 160 2.79 -30.26 6.62
C VAL A 160 3.06 -28.80 6.26
N ALA A 161 2.49 -28.27 5.18
CA ALA A 161 2.57 -26.84 4.90
C ALA A 161 1.75 -26.00 5.90
N MET A 162 0.56 -26.49 6.27
CA MET A 162 -0.31 -25.88 7.30
C MET A 162 0.30 -25.93 8.70
N SER A 163 1.17 -26.90 9.01
CA SER A 163 1.73 -27.08 10.35
C SER A 163 2.71 -25.98 10.75
N ARG A 164 3.24 -25.21 9.79
CA ARG A 164 4.15 -24.11 10.06
C ARG A 164 3.43 -22.78 10.21
N ASP A 165 2.48 -22.48 9.30
CA ASP A 165 1.71 -21.25 9.37
C ASP A 165 0.39 -21.37 8.58
N ILE A 166 -0.75 -21.16 9.26
CA ILE A 166 -2.08 -21.22 8.63
C ILE A 166 -2.27 -20.14 7.55
N ARG A 167 -1.53 -19.03 7.63
CA ARG A 167 -1.61 -17.91 6.68
C ARG A 167 -1.22 -18.34 5.27
N VAL A 168 -0.34 -19.35 5.14
CA VAL A 168 0.04 -19.96 3.86
C VAL A 168 -1.18 -20.56 3.14
N LEU A 169 -2.06 -21.25 3.88
CA LEU A 169 -3.28 -21.82 3.30
C LEU A 169 -4.24 -20.72 2.85
N VAL A 170 -4.38 -19.66 3.65
CA VAL A 170 -5.28 -18.55 3.33
C VAL A 170 -4.83 -17.84 2.06
N ILE A 171 -3.53 -17.56 1.92
CA ILE A 171 -2.96 -17.01 0.69
C ILE A 171 -3.30 -17.94 -0.49
N LYS A 172 -3.10 -19.25 -0.34
CA LYS A 172 -3.35 -20.20 -1.43
C LYS A 172 -4.82 -20.33 -1.82
N LEU A 173 -5.74 -20.21 -0.87
CA LEU A 173 -7.17 -20.19 -1.16
C LEU A 173 -7.56 -18.92 -1.90
N ALA A 174 -7.02 -17.77 -1.51
CA ALA A 174 -7.26 -16.49 -2.17
C ALA A 174 -6.69 -16.46 -3.60
N ASP A 175 -5.54 -17.10 -3.84
CA ASP A 175 -4.92 -17.25 -5.15
C ASP A 175 -5.77 -18.06 -6.15
N ARG A 176 -6.64 -18.95 -5.65
CA ARG A 176 -7.52 -19.80 -6.49
C ARG A 176 -8.88 -19.17 -6.84
N LEU A 177 -9.20 -17.99 -6.32
CA LEU A 177 -10.49 -17.30 -6.52
C LEU A 177 -10.48 -16.42 -7.79
#